data_AF-A0A838VYI4-F1
#
_entry.id   AF-A0A838VYI4-F1
#
_cell.length_a   1.000
_cell.length_b   1.000
_cell.length_c   1.000
_cell.angle_alpha   90.00
_cell.angle_beta   90.00
_cell.angle_gamma   90.00
#
_symmetry.space_group_name_H-M   'P 1'
#
loop_
_entity.id
_entity.type
_entity.pdbx_description
1 polymer ?
#
loop_
_entity_poly.entity_id
_entity_poly.type
_entity_poly.pdbx_seq_one_letter_code
_entity_poly.pdbx_strand_id
1 'polypeptide(L)'
;MKVKVYSIISPKDFPNFYSGPIASSNDNWILSGHWMGYLNQCSPKDSVFHGMFNMVMTNGSAPHIHTIGNATAINVTKEGNNTVIEGNVFITMKDGPISNIPTTITIANNNTITVLPDPSKVNNHFGNTTINGLVSSDNNTAKMTEMMMDGTEVQKKLTPIINMIMMKNMLKDAMAKGNILDNMTGMTNMTLSSP
;
A
#
# COMPACT_ATOMS: atom_id res chain seq x y z
N MET A 1 -34.37 -9.75 0.66
CA MET A 1 -33.26 -8.82 0.43
C MET A 1 -32.01 -9.64 0.14
N LYS A 2 -31.52 -9.69 -1.11
CA LYS A 2 -30.33 -10.49 -1.48
C LYS A 2 -29.08 -9.63 -1.26
N VAL A 3 -28.23 -10.04 -0.33
CA VAL A 3 -26.90 -9.46 -0.13
C VAL A 3 -26.04 -9.90 -1.31
N LYS A 4 -25.64 -8.95 -2.18
CA LYS A 4 -24.58 -9.17 -3.16
C LYS A 4 -23.26 -9.22 -2.39
N VAL A 5 -22.69 -10.41 -2.26
CA VAL A 5 -21.30 -10.58 -1.88
C VAL A 5 -20.48 -10.07 -3.06
N TYR A 6 -19.77 -8.95 -2.89
CA TYR A 6 -18.80 -8.50 -3.87
C TYR A 6 -17.67 -9.53 -3.89
N SER A 7 -17.55 -10.26 -5.01
CA SER A 7 -16.40 -11.11 -5.29
C SER A 7 -15.12 -10.29 -5.16
N ILE A 8 -14.07 -10.88 -4.58
CA ILE A 8 -12.73 -10.30 -4.54
C ILE A 8 -12.34 -9.99 -6.00
N ILE A 9 -12.32 -8.70 -6.33
CA ILE A 9 -12.05 -8.22 -7.70
C ILE A 9 -10.57 -8.49 -7.97
N SER A 10 -10.27 -9.24 -9.04
CA SER A 10 -8.89 -9.55 -9.43
C SER A 10 -8.33 -8.38 -10.24
N PRO A 11 -7.14 -7.85 -9.93
CA PRO A 11 -6.31 -7.00 -10.79
C PRO A 11 -6.30 -7.28 -12.29
N LYS A 12 -6.66 -8.48 -12.77
CA LYS A 12 -6.89 -8.73 -14.21
C LYS A 12 -8.02 -7.89 -14.81
N ASP A 13 -8.97 -7.44 -14.00
CA ASP A 13 -10.09 -6.59 -14.41
C ASP A 13 -9.67 -5.10 -14.56
N PHE A 14 -8.42 -4.75 -14.18
CA PHE A 14 -7.84 -3.42 -14.31
C PHE A 14 -6.45 -3.51 -14.97
N PRO A 15 -6.35 -3.55 -16.30
CA PRO A 15 -5.09 -3.82 -17.03
C PRO A 15 -3.97 -2.78 -16.79
N ASN A 16 -4.28 -1.67 -16.13
CA ASN A 16 -3.37 -0.58 -15.80
C ASN A 16 -3.18 -0.38 -14.29
N PHE A 17 -3.79 -1.23 -13.46
CA PHE A 17 -3.59 -1.22 -12.02
C PHE A 17 -2.42 -2.12 -11.64
N TYR A 18 -1.55 -1.60 -10.81
CA TYR A 18 -0.40 -2.31 -10.28
C TYR A 18 -0.35 -2.14 -8.77
N SER A 19 0.16 -3.14 -8.08
CA SER A 19 0.42 -3.05 -6.65
C SER A 19 1.50 -4.05 -6.28
N GLY A 20 2.06 -3.93 -5.09
CA GLY A 20 2.89 -4.98 -4.53
C GLY A 20 3.75 -4.53 -3.36
N PRO A 21 4.58 -5.44 -2.82
CA PRO A 21 5.48 -5.10 -1.72
C PRO A 21 6.63 -4.23 -2.20
N ILE A 22 7.09 -3.34 -1.32
CA ILE A 22 8.37 -2.63 -1.41
C ILE A 22 9.30 -3.25 -0.36
N ALA A 23 10.54 -3.54 -0.75
CA ALA A 23 11.59 -3.92 0.19
C ALA A 23 12.94 -3.46 -0.35
N SER A 24 13.72 -2.74 0.44
CA SER A 24 15.06 -2.31 0.07
C SER A 24 15.94 -2.16 1.29
N SER A 25 17.24 -2.29 1.07
CA SER A 25 18.24 -2.01 2.09
C SER A 25 19.46 -1.35 1.48
N ASN A 26 20.12 -0.54 2.29
CA ASN A 26 21.48 -0.07 2.07
C ASN A 26 22.31 -0.38 3.33
N ASP A 27 23.54 0.10 3.41
CA ASP A 27 24.49 -0.23 4.49
C ASP A 27 23.91 -0.01 5.90
N ASN A 28 23.06 1.03 6.06
CA ASN A 28 22.59 1.48 7.37
C ASN A 28 21.08 1.40 7.55
N TRP A 29 20.31 1.19 6.49
CA TRP A 29 18.85 1.25 6.53
C TRP A 29 18.19 0.08 5.83
N ILE A 30 17.05 -0.33 6.40
CA ILE A 30 16.12 -1.26 5.79
C ILE A 30 14.78 -0.56 5.70
N LEU A 31 14.11 -0.72 4.57
CA LEU A 31 12.73 -0.29 4.38
C LEU A 31 11.86 -1.43 3.87
N SER A 32 10.60 -1.42 4.28
CA SER A 32 9.61 -2.39 3.84
C SER A 32 8.21 -1.82 3.90
N GLY A 33 7.40 -2.13 2.89
CA GLY A 33 6.06 -1.58 2.77
C GLY A 33 5.29 -2.11 1.58
N HIS A 34 4.35 -1.31 1.11
CA HIS A 34 3.51 -1.65 -0.03
C HIS A 34 3.29 -0.43 -0.93
N TRP A 35 3.01 -0.70 -2.19
CA TRP A 35 2.65 0.33 -3.16
C TRP A 35 1.44 -0.08 -3.98
N MET A 36 0.82 0.91 -4.58
CA MET A 36 -0.21 0.76 -5.59
C MET A 36 -0.08 1.90 -6.61
N GLY A 37 -0.46 1.61 -7.84
CA GLY A 37 -0.44 2.59 -8.90
C GLY A 37 -1.47 2.28 -9.97
N TYR A 38 -1.85 3.31 -10.69
CA TYR A 38 -2.70 3.24 -11.86
C TYR A 38 -2.03 4.05 -12.97
N LEU A 39 -1.76 3.42 -14.11
CA LEU A 39 -1.15 4.07 -15.26
C LEU A 39 -2.21 4.44 -16.30
N ASN A 40 -2.52 5.73 -16.44
CA ASN A 40 -3.36 6.18 -17.53
C ASN A 40 -2.51 6.42 -18.78
N GLN A 41 -2.50 5.46 -19.70
CA GLN A 41 -1.70 5.53 -20.92
C GLN A 41 -2.14 6.66 -21.87
N CYS A 42 -3.42 7.02 -21.87
CA CYS A 42 -3.97 8.08 -22.72
C CYS A 42 -3.77 9.48 -22.13
N SER A 43 -3.67 9.57 -20.81
CA SER A 43 -3.43 10.80 -20.08
C SER A 43 -2.47 10.53 -18.91
N PRO A 44 -1.15 10.49 -19.17
CA PRO A 44 -0.16 10.18 -18.12
C PRO A 44 -0.32 11.01 -16.85
N LYS A 45 -0.73 12.27 -16.98
CA LYS A 45 -0.96 13.20 -15.86
C LYS A 45 -2.04 12.72 -14.88
N ASP A 46 -2.96 11.88 -15.34
CA ASP A 46 -4.02 11.27 -14.51
C ASP A 46 -3.59 9.92 -13.92
N SER A 47 -2.33 9.53 -14.11
CA SER A 47 -1.76 8.36 -13.44
C SER A 47 -1.59 8.64 -11.95
N VAL A 48 -1.66 7.59 -11.15
CA VAL A 48 -1.50 7.66 -9.70
C VAL A 48 -0.44 6.67 -9.29
N PHE A 49 0.42 7.09 -8.37
CA PHE A 49 1.29 6.19 -7.60
C PHE A 49 1.17 6.58 -6.13
N HIS A 50 1.10 5.57 -5.28
CA HIS A 50 1.06 5.70 -3.84
C HIS A 50 1.84 4.56 -3.21
N GLY A 51 2.75 4.87 -2.31
CA GLY A 51 3.53 3.91 -1.56
C GLY A 51 3.63 4.32 -0.09
N MET A 52 3.64 3.33 0.79
CA MET A 52 3.85 3.53 2.22
C MET A 52 4.81 2.46 2.73
N PHE A 53 5.85 2.88 3.44
CA PHE A 53 6.86 1.96 3.95
C PHE A 53 7.41 2.41 5.30
N ASN A 54 7.73 1.42 6.12
CA ASN A 54 8.54 1.62 7.32
C ASN A 54 10.00 1.70 6.91
N MET A 55 10.77 2.48 7.66
CA MET A 55 12.22 2.57 7.54
C MET A 55 12.83 2.50 8.95
N VAL A 56 13.89 1.71 9.08
CA VAL A 56 14.57 1.46 10.34
C VAL A 56 16.06 1.25 10.06
N MET A 57 16.92 1.66 10.99
CA MET A 57 18.34 1.36 10.85
C MET A 57 18.59 -0.15 10.95
N THR A 58 19.67 -0.64 10.34
CA THR A 58 20.08 -2.06 10.39
C THR A 58 20.33 -2.57 11.81
N ASN A 59 20.60 -1.67 12.77
CA ASN A 59 20.71 -1.97 14.20
C ASN A 59 19.35 -1.93 14.96
N GLY A 60 18.23 -1.72 14.27
CA GLY A 60 16.88 -1.67 14.84
C GLY A 60 16.44 -0.31 15.40
N SER A 61 17.29 0.72 15.35
CA SER A 61 16.97 2.06 15.88
C SER A 61 16.29 2.98 14.85
N ALA A 62 15.74 4.10 15.34
CA ALA A 62 15.04 5.13 14.56
C ALA A 62 13.91 4.63 13.64
N PRO A 63 12.93 3.85 14.14
CA PRO A 63 11.80 3.42 13.34
C PRO A 63 10.92 4.63 12.97
N HIS A 64 10.57 4.75 11.69
CA HIS A 64 9.63 5.75 11.19
C HIS A 64 8.97 5.27 9.89
N ILE A 65 7.97 6.02 9.44
CA ILE A 65 7.15 5.69 8.26
C ILE A 65 7.26 6.82 7.24
N HIS A 66 7.31 6.43 5.97
CA HIS A 66 7.18 7.33 4.85
C HIS A 66 5.96 6.98 4.00
N THR A 67 5.33 8.02 3.47
CA THR A 67 4.39 7.95 2.36
C THR A 67 5.02 8.67 1.17
N ILE A 68 4.97 8.03 0.01
CA ILE A 68 5.28 8.60 -1.29
C ILE A 68 4.00 8.61 -2.12
N GLY A 69 3.67 9.72 -2.77
CA GLY A 69 2.42 9.76 -3.53
C GLY A 69 2.24 10.95 -4.45
N ASN A 70 1.01 11.04 -4.99
CA ASN A 70 0.58 12.09 -5.91
C ASN A 70 1.49 12.23 -7.14
N ALA A 71 1.91 11.08 -7.70
CA ALA A 71 2.75 11.08 -8.87
C ALA A 71 2.02 11.70 -10.06
N THR A 72 2.38 12.93 -10.41
CA THR A 72 1.97 13.49 -11.69
C THR A 72 2.96 12.99 -12.73
N ALA A 73 2.59 12.01 -13.53
CA ALA A 73 3.47 11.55 -14.60
C ALA A 73 3.58 12.64 -15.67
N ILE A 74 4.81 13.01 -15.99
CA ILE A 74 5.17 13.98 -17.02
C ILE A 74 5.42 13.25 -18.34
N ASN A 75 6.09 12.09 -18.27
CA ASN A 75 6.47 11.31 -19.43
C ASN A 75 6.36 9.81 -19.11
N VAL A 76 5.97 9.02 -20.11
CA VAL A 76 5.87 7.57 -20.03
C VAL A 76 6.48 7.00 -21.29
N THR A 77 7.57 6.25 -21.15
CA THR A 77 8.28 5.63 -22.28
C THR A 77 8.32 4.12 -22.11
N LYS A 78 8.32 3.42 -23.25
CA LYS A 78 8.62 1.99 -23.29
C LYS A 78 10.05 1.78 -23.76
N GLU A 79 10.84 1.10 -22.94
CA GLU A 79 12.24 0.77 -23.21
C GLU A 79 12.38 -0.75 -23.21
N GLY A 80 12.22 -1.35 -24.39
CA GLY A 80 12.08 -2.79 -24.51
C GLY A 80 10.87 -3.30 -23.71
N ASN A 81 11.12 -4.12 -22.68
CA ASN A 81 10.09 -4.65 -21.79
C ASN A 81 9.86 -3.78 -20.53
N ASN A 82 10.54 -2.65 -20.43
CA ASN A 82 10.41 -1.73 -19.30
C ASN A 82 9.39 -0.65 -19.65
N THR A 83 8.60 -0.26 -18.65
CA THR A 83 7.84 0.99 -18.68
C THR A 83 8.52 1.95 -17.73
N VAL A 84 9.02 3.06 -18.26
CA VAL A 84 9.68 4.12 -17.49
C VAL A 84 8.71 5.29 -17.39
N ILE A 85 8.50 5.77 -16.17
CA ILE A 85 7.57 6.84 -15.84
C ILE A 85 8.38 7.92 -15.14
N GLU A 86 8.45 9.09 -15.75
CA GLU A 86 9.07 10.27 -15.16
C GLU A 86 7.96 11.18 -14.65
N GLY A 87 8.08 11.63 -13.41
CA GLY A 87 7.05 12.47 -12.81
C GLY A 87 7.52 13.18 -11.56
N ASN A 88 6.58 13.83 -10.91
CA ASN A 88 6.80 14.49 -9.62
C ASN A 88 5.97 13.82 -8.54
N VAL A 89 6.56 13.56 -7.38
CA VAL A 89 5.86 13.01 -6.21
C VAL A 89 5.96 13.96 -5.01
N PHE A 90 5.16 13.69 -3.98
CA PHE A 90 5.46 14.14 -2.62
C PHE A 90 5.99 12.98 -1.78
N ILE A 91 6.79 13.31 -0.76
CA ILE A 91 7.29 12.36 0.23
C ILE A 91 7.13 12.98 1.63
N THR A 92 6.56 12.23 2.58
CA THR A 92 6.52 12.66 3.99
C THR A 92 7.89 12.53 4.62
N MET A 93 8.47 13.62 5.12
CA MET A 93 9.75 13.63 5.83
C MET A 93 9.54 13.98 7.30
N LYS A 94 10.60 13.86 8.12
CA LYS A 94 10.57 14.22 9.55
C LYS A 94 10.08 15.64 9.78
N ASP A 95 10.51 16.59 8.96
CA ASP A 95 10.19 18.02 9.09
C ASP A 95 8.91 18.40 8.33
N GLY A 96 8.18 17.42 7.79
CA GLY A 96 6.95 17.60 7.03
C GLY A 96 7.03 17.05 5.60
N PRO A 97 5.91 17.05 4.86
CA PRO A 97 5.90 16.61 3.47
C PRO A 97 6.68 17.56 2.55
N ILE A 98 7.50 16.99 1.66
CA ILE A 98 8.16 17.69 0.57
C ILE A 98 7.46 17.30 -0.74
N SER A 99 7.11 18.29 -1.56
CA SER A 99 6.39 18.10 -2.83
C SER A 99 7.28 18.43 -4.05
N ASN A 100 6.81 18.07 -5.24
CA ASN A 100 7.49 18.32 -6.51
C ASN A 100 8.90 17.71 -6.58
N ILE A 101 9.04 16.49 -6.06
CA ILE A 101 10.29 15.72 -6.12
C ILE A 101 10.31 14.98 -7.46
N PRO A 102 11.21 15.34 -8.41
CA PRO A 102 11.38 14.58 -9.63
C PRO A 102 11.70 13.14 -9.28
N THR A 103 10.97 12.20 -9.88
CA THR A 103 11.08 10.77 -9.58
C THR A 103 10.96 9.98 -10.86
N THR A 104 11.87 9.02 -11.01
CA THR A 104 11.79 8.00 -12.07
C THR A 104 11.26 6.71 -11.46
N ILE A 105 10.15 6.22 -12.00
CA ILE A 105 9.57 4.92 -11.68
C ILE A 105 9.78 4.00 -12.87
N THR A 106 10.40 2.84 -12.65
CA THR A 106 10.59 1.83 -13.70
C THR A 106 9.88 0.56 -13.31
N ILE A 107 8.95 0.12 -14.15
CA ILE A 107 8.33 -1.20 -14.07
C ILE A 107 9.03 -2.08 -15.09
N ALA A 108 9.82 -3.06 -14.63
CA ALA A 108 10.60 -3.93 -15.51
C ALA A 108 9.94 -5.31 -15.66
N ASN A 109 9.71 -5.71 -16.92
CA ASN A 109 9.07 -7.00 -17.27
C ASN A 109 7.75 -7.28 -16.53
N ASN A 110 7.02 -6.24 -16.09
CA ASN A 110 5.84 -6.36 -15.21
C ASN A 110 6.08 -7.19 -13.92
N ASN A 111 7.33 -7.32 -13.47
CA ASN A 111 7.69 -8.16 -12.31
C ASN A 111 8.27 -7.34 -11.17
N THR A 112 9.07 -6.32 -11.47
CA THR A 112 9.70 -5.46 -10.48
C THR A 112 9.35 -4.01 -10.71
N ILE A 113 9.40 -3.24 -9.63
CA ILE A 113 9.33 -1.79 -9.64
C ILE A 113 10.58 -1.22 -9.00
N THR A 114 11.11 -0.14 -9.57
CA THR A 114 12.10 0.73 -8.92
C THR A 114 11.56 2.15 -8.87
N VAL A 115 11.73 2.82 -7.74
CA VAL A 115 11.35 4.21 -7.51
C VAL A 115 12.61 4.96 -7.11
N LEU A 116 12.98 5.95 -7.92
CA LEU A 116 14.18 6.76 -7.74
C LEU A 116 13.78 8.23 -7.64
N PRO A 117 13.54 8.76 -6.43
CA PRO A 117 13.40 10.19 -6.22
C PRO A 117 14.77 10.89 -6.40
N ASP A 118 14.75 12.13 -6.88
CA ASP A 118 15.93 12.98 -6.96
C ASP A 118 16.53 13.15 -5.54
N PRO A 119 17.74 12.62 -5.29
CA PRO A 119 18.31 12.60 -3.95
C PRO A 119 18.60 14.01 -3.42
N SER A 120 18.84 14.98 -4.30
CA SER A 120 19.09 16.37 -3.90
C SER A 120 17.84 17.05 -3.31
N LYS A 121 16.63 16.59 -3.66
CA LYS A 121 15.36 17.13 -3.18
C LYS A 121 14.92 16.55 -1.84
N VAL A 122 15.56 15.46 -1.41
CA VAL A 122 15.27 14.77 -0.16
C VAL A 122 16.49 14.70 0.75
N ASN A 123 17.46 15.59 0.57
CA ASN A 123 18.70 15.65 1.35
C ASN A 123 19.45 14.30 1.43
N ASN A 124 19.39 13.50 0.36
CA ASN A 124 19.93 12.15 0.27
C ASN A 124 19.36 11.19 1.34
N HIS A 125 18.15 11.42 1.84
CA HIS A 125 17.54 10.62 2.93
C HIS A 125 17.40 9.13 2.60
N PHE A 126 17.14 8.78 1.33
CA PHE A 126 17.08 7.39 0.86
C PHE A 126 18.43 6.87 0.32
N GLY A 127 19.51 7.66 0.47
CA GLY A 127 20.81 7.41 -0.16
C GLY A 127 20.77 7.54 -1.68
N ASN A 128 21.78 6.94 -2.34
CA ASN A 128 21.84 6.82 -3.80
C ASN A 128 21.21 5.51 -4.33
N THR A 129 20.46 4.81 -3.48
CA THR A 129 19.86 3.51 -3.79
C THR A 129 18.41 3.67 -4.23
N THR A 130 18.01 2.94 -5.26
CA THR A 130 16.61 2.86 -5.68
C THR A 130 15.77 2.19 -4.59
N ILE A 131 14.52 2.64 -4.45
CA ILE A 131 13.51 1.92 -3.67
C ILE A 131 12.92 0.85 -4.58
N ASN A 132 13.19 -0.41 -4.27
CA ASN A 132 12.83 -1.58 -5.06
C ASN A 132 11.59 -2.29 -4.49
N GLY A 133 10.81 -2.89 -5.38
CA GLY A 133 9.63 -3.66 -5.02
C GLY A 133 9.27 -4.69 -6.08
N LEU A 134 8.25 -5.48 -5.77
CA LEU A 134 7.65 -6.42 -6.71
C LEU A 134 6.33 -5.87 -7.24
N VAL A 135 6.02 -6.26 -8.46
CA VAL A 135 4.67 -6.14 -9.02
C VAL A 135 3.94 -7.43 -8.67
N SER A 136 2.95 -7.32 -7.80
CA SER A 136 2.04 -8.42 -7.48
C SER A 136 1.18 -8.75 -8.69
N SER A 137 1.14 -10.03 -9.03
CA SER A 137 -0.01 -10.61 -9.71
C SER A 137 -0.81 -11.41 -8.69
N ASP A 138 -2.14 -11.34 -8.71
CA ASP A 138 -3.00 -12.05 -7.75
C ASP A 138 -2.68 -13.55 -7.65
N ASN A 139 -2.26 -14.10 -8.78
CA ASN A 139 -1.89 -15.50 -8.91
C ASN A 139 -0.63 -15.86 -8.10
N ASN A 140 0.29 -14.94 -7.88
CA ASN A 140 1.56 -15.23 -7.20
C ASN A 140 1.40 -15.26 -5.68
N THR A 141 0.64 -14.33 -5.09
CA THR A 141 0.47 -14.26 -3.62
C THR A 141 -0.34 -15.42 -3.08
N ALA A 142 -1.42 -15.81 -3.76
CA ALA A 142 -2.24 -16.95 -3.37
C ALA A 142 -1.45 -18.26 -3.45
N LYS A 143 -0.73 -18.49 -4.56
CA LYS A 143 0.13 -19.67 -4.72
C LYS A 143 1.28 -19.70 -3.72
N MET A 144 1.91 -18.57 -3.44
CA MET A 144 2.95 -18.48 -2.41
C MET A 144 2.40 -18.87 -1.04
N THR A 145 1.21 -18.37 -0.70
CA THR A 145 0.53 -18.72 0.54
C THR A 145 0.20 -20.22 0.58
N GLU A 146 -0.33 -20.77 -0.50
CA GLU A 146 -0.61 -22.20 -0.63
C GLU A 146 0.65 -23.05 -0.45
N MET A 147 1.75 -22.72 -1.14
CA MET A 147 3.04 -23.43 -0.99
C MET A 147 3.63 -23.30 0.42
N MET A 148 3.50 -22.15 1.08
CA MET A 148 3.93 -21.97 2.47
C MET A 148 3.05 -22.76 3.45
N MET A 149 1.80 -23.00 3.10
CA MET A 149 0.84 -23.77 3.89
C MET A 149 0.87 -25.26 3.57
N ASP A 150 1.51 -25.70 2.49
CA ASP A 150 1.64 -27.09 2.04
C ASP A 150 2.64 -27.92 2.90
N GLY A 151 2.81 -27.55 4.17
CA GLY A 151 3.54 -28.32 5.16
C GLY A 151 2.60 -28.72 6.28
N THR A 152 2.30 -30.02 6.41
CA THR A 152 1.34 -30.55 7.40
C THR A 152 1.62 -30.07 8.83
N GLU A 153 2.88 -29.82 9.19
CA GLU A 153 3.27 -29.33 10.52
C GLU A 153 3.24 -27.79 10.66
N VAL A 154 3.50 -27.04 9.59
CA VAL A 154 3.38 -25.57 9.58
C VAL A 154 1.91 -25.17 9.61
N GLN A 155 1.08 -25.83 8.80
CA GLN A 155 -0.36 -25.60 8.75
C GLN A 155 -1.01 -25.88 10.11
N LYS A 156 -0.69 -27.02 10.75
CA LYS A 156 -1.22 -27.37 12.08
C LYS A 156 -0.89 -26.34 13.14
N LYS A 157 0.31 -25.75 13.11
CA LYS A 157 0.75 -24.75 14.09
C LYS A 157 0.22 -23.34 13.78
N LEU A 158 0.16 -22.95 12.51
CA LEU A 158 -0.22 -21.59 12.12
C LEU A 158 -1.73 -21.39 11.97
N THR A 159 -2.49 -22.40 11.54
CA THR A 159 -3.97 -22.31 11.40
C THR A 159 -4.67 -21.79 12.65
N PRO A 160 -4.44 -22.33 13.86
CA PRO A 160 -5.10 -21.81 15.06
C PRO A 160 -4.71 -20.35 15.37
N ILE A 161 -3.46 -19.97 15.11
CA ILE A 161 -2.96 -18.59 15.34
C ILE A 161 -3.62 -17.62 14.35
N ILE A 162 -3.67 -17.98 13.07
CA ILE A 162 -4.30 -17.18 12.02
C ILE A 162 -5.79 -16.99 12.30
N ASN A 163 -6.50 -18.06 12.67
CA ASN A 163 -7.91 -18.00 13.04
C ASN A 163 -8.14 -17.07 14.25
N MET A 164 -7.28 -17.14 15.27
CA MET A 164 -7.35 -16.26 16.43
C MET A 164 -7.15 -14.78 16.05
N ILE A 165 -6.17 -14.48 15.18
CA ILE A 165 -5.93 -13.10 14.70
C ILE A 165 -7.12 -12.59 13.90
N MET A 166 -7.66 -13.39 12.97
CA MET A 166 -8.84 -13.01 12.19
C MET A 166 -10.07 -12.77 13.09
N MET A 167 -10.35 -13.67 14.04
CA MET A 167 -11.45 -13.48 15.00
C MET A 167 -11.27 -12.23 15.85
N LYS A 168 -10.04 -11.94 16.31
CA LYS A 168 -9.75 -10.73 17.09
C LYS A 168 -10.01 -9.46 16.28
N ASN A 169 -9.63 -9.44 15.00
CA ASN A 169 -9.90 -8.30 14.12
C ASN A 169 -11.39 -8.16 13.81
N MET A 170 -12.09 -9.26 13.53
CA MET A 170 -13.55 -9.25 13.33
C MET A 170 -14.31 -8.79 14.57
N LEU A 171 -13.86 -9.20 15.76
CA LEU A 171 -14.43 -8.75 17.03
C LEU A 171 -14.14 -7.26 17.26
N LYS A 172 -12.92 -6.79 16.97
CA LYS A 172 -12.57 -5.37 17.05
C LYS A 172 -13.44 -4.52 16.12
N ASP A 173 -13.67 -4.98 14.90
CA ASP A 173 -14.54 -4.30 13.94
C ASP A 173 -16.01 -4.34 14.34
N ALA A 174 -16.48 -5.46 14.91
CA ALA A 174 -17.84 -5.58 15.44
C ALA A 174 -18.04 -4.64 16.64
N MET A 175 -17.06 -4.52 17.54
CA MET A 175 -17.08 -3.58 18.66
C MET A 175 -17.00 -2.12 18.19
N ALA A 176 -16.17 -1.81 17.18
CA ALA A 176 -16.11 -0.48 16.60
C ALA A 176 -17.43 -0.07 15.92
N LYS A 177 -18.14 -1.03 15.30
CA LYS A 177 -19.47 -0.82 14.71
C LYS A 177 -20.61 -0.81 15.75
N GLY A 178 -20.42 -1.45 16.90
CA GLY A 178 -21.38 -1.51 18.01
C GLY A 178 -21.44 -0.26 18.89
N ASN A 179 -20.44 0.62 18.82
CA ASN A 179 -20.41 1.90 19.56
C ASN A 179 -21.31 3.01 18.98
N ILE A 180 -22.28 2.69 18.11
CA ILE A 180 -23.37 3.59 17.72
C ILE A 180 -24.61 3.34 18.62
N LEU A 181 -24.40 3.05 19.91
CA LEU A 181 -25.49 2.96 20.90
C LEU A 181 -25.41 4.05 21.97
N ASP A 182 -24.50 5.01 21.86
CA ASP A 182 -24.41 6.19 22.73
C ASP A 182 -25.11 7.45 22.17
N ASN A 183 -25.78 7.36 21.01
CA ASN A 183 -26.50 8.49 20.41
C ASN A 183 -28.03 8.35 20.45
N MET A 184 -28.57 7.53 21.36
CA MET A 184 -30.01 7.41 21.62
C MET A 184 -30.46 7.95 22.99
N THR A 185 -29.71 8.88 23.58
CA THR A 185 -30.14 9.65 24.77
C THR A 185 -30.76 11.02 24.43
N GLY A 186 -30.97 11.32 23.14
CA GLY A 186 -31.52 12.59 22.66
C GLY A 186 -33.03 12.61 22.31
N MET A 187 -33.78 11.52 22.52
CA MET A 187 -35.21 11.44 22.18
C MET A 187 -36.17 11.33 23.38
N THR A 188 -35.80 11.94 24.51
CA THR A 188 -36.75 12.22 25.60
C THR A 188 -36.88 13.72 25.78
N ASN A 189 -37.67 14.37 24.92
CA ASN A 189 -38.49 15.55 25.24
C ASN A 189 -39.18 16.10 23.98
N MET A 190 -40.37 15.59 23.66
CA MET A 190 -41.40 16.39 22.98
C MET A 190 -42.78 15.99 23.53
N THR A 191 -43.16 16.69 24.60
CA THR A 191 -44.48 17.24 24.91
C THR A 191 -45.74 16.40 24.60
N LEU A 192 -46.36 15.88 25.66
CA LEU A 192 -47.81 15.69 25.74
C LEU A 192 -48.44 17.02 26.21
N SER A 193 -49.20 17.66 25.32
CA SER A 193 -50.18 18.69 25.70
C SER A 193 -51.54 18.30 25.11
N SER A 194 -52.50 18.08 26.00
CA SER A 194 -53.94 18.05 25.70
C SER A 194 -54.70 18.43 26.98
N PRO A 195 -55.92 18.99 26.90
CA PRO A 195 -56.52 19.86 25.89
C PRO A 195 -56.44 21.36 26.27
#